data_AF-A0A1Q7YX23-F1
#
_entry.id   AF-A0A1Q7YX23-F1
#
_cell.length_a   1.000
_cell.length_b   1.000
_cell.length_c   1.000
_cell.angle_alpha   90.00
_cell.angle_beta   90.00
_cell.angle_gamma   90.00
#
_symmetry.space_group_name_H-M   'P 1'
#
loop_
_entity.id
_entity.type
_entity.pdbx_description
1 polymer ?
#
loop_
_entity_poly.entity_id
_entity_poly.type
_entity_poly.pdbx_seq_one_letter_code
_entity_poly.pdbx_strand_id
1 'polypeptide(L)'
;MEESTKFQNLTYSSAFQIDKWNSPSACVSSNTTFNVVFSATNSSRYLGNIVVSEVPQTLSVIGVSEQLNPPLATGSGGLAVDGSVSAWCGHSTNSCAASLTTSSAYDIIIVYTMEALDLQSSCTFSVSDIAGLSWTARTAVVFGNNGRDQLQEFYAKSSSALSSDTITESISGCASTQYGGEYNGFMAFGVSGTSFNSPFDPNISLPGTASGNSNTPTKSVSTTNANDMIIGAARLGGLTSGSGFTRIVYADGTNDLTEYKIVSSAVTNLAVAFSGNTGYWEEIADALQAPVPGILSTSYNYAGYEVYTNGNQTAWSP
;
A
#
# COMPACT_ATOMS: atom_id res chain seq x y z
N MET A 1 28.55 25.68 -42.93
CA MET A 1 29.28 24.53 -42.36
C MET A 1 29.32 24.76 -40.87
N GLU A 2 28.21 24.40 -40.21
CA GLU A 2 27.84 24.83 -38.87
C GLU A 2 27.36 23.62 -38.07
N GLU A 3 27.77 23.61 -36.79
CA GLU A 3 27.22 22.89 -35.64
C GLU A 3 26.99 21.38 -35.74
N SER A 4 28.07 20.59 -35.83
CA SER A 4 28.03 19.14 -35.53
C SER A 4 28.42 18.79 -34.08
N THR A 5 28.29 19.70 -33.11
CA THR A 5 28.89 19.54 -31.77
C THR A 5 27.99 19.88 -30.56
N LYS A 6 26.68 19.64 -30.61
CA LYS A 6 25.79 19.91 -29.44
C LYS A 6 24.81 18.80 -29.04
N PHE A 7 25.18 17.54 -29.25
CA PHE A 7 24.58 16.45 -28.47
C PHE A 7 25.68 15.67 -27.77
N GLN A 8 26.14 16.22 -26.65
CA GLN A 8 26.83 15.38 -25.67
C GLN A 8 25.81 14.42 -25.09
N ASN A 9 26.11 13.14 -25.24
CA ASN A 9 25.41 12.04 -24.62
C ASN A 9 25.65 12.13 -23.10
N LEU A 10 24.87 12.96 -22.42
CA LEU A 10 24.79 12.94 -20.97
C LEU A 10 23.90 11.75 -20.62
N THR A 11 24.55 10.65 -20.25
CA THR A 11 23.93 9.45 -19.69
C THR A 11 23.22 9.83 -18.40
N TYR A 12 21.99 10.33 -18.50
CA TYR A 12 21.03 10.28 -17.41
C TYR A 12 20.40 8.90 -17.49
N SER A 13 20.58 8.11 -16.43
CA SER A 13 19.94 6.81 -16.27
C SER A 13 18.44 6.99 -16.06
N SER A 14 17.70 7.38 -17.10
CA SER A 14 16.33 6.91 -17.24
C SER A 14 16.45 5.51 -17.82
N ALA A 15 15.96 4.51 -17.11
CA ALA A 15 15.73 3.22 -17.71
C ALA A 15 14.69 3.44 -18.82
N PHE A 16 15.13 3.59 -20.06
CA PHE A 16 14.25 3.39 -21.21
C PHE A 16 13.84 1.93 -21.17
N GLN A 17 12.72 1.64 -20.51
CA GLN A 17 12.08 0.35 -20.67
C GLN A 17 11.36 0.40 -22.01
N ILE A 18 12.07 -0.04 -23.06
CA ILE A 18 11.39 -0.49 -24.26
C ILE A 18 10.75 -1.81 -23.84
N ASP A 19 9.48 -1.77 -23.45
CA ASP A 19 8.69 -2.99 -23.36
C ASP A 19 8.48 -3.50 -24.79
N LYS A 20 9.48 -4.23 -25.28
CA LYS A 20 9.28 -5.11 -26.41
C LYS A 20 8.34 -6.19 -25.91
N TRP A 21 7.12 -6.17 -26.42
CA TRP A 21 6.22 -7.29 -26.34
C TRP A 21 6.96 -8.50 -26.92
N ASN A 22 7.51 -9.36 -26.04
CA ASN A 22 8.30 -10.53 -26.43
C ASN A 22 7.42 -11.69 -26.92
N SER A 23 6.15 -11.41 -27.24
CA SER A 23 5.27 -12.32 -27.95
C SER A 23 5.33 -11.99 -29.44
N PRO A 24 5.52 -12.99 -30.33
CA PRO A 24 5.42 -12.74 -31.76
C PRO A 24 3.99 -12.27 -32.06
N SER A 25 3.84 -10.98 -32.32
CA SER A 25 2.63 -10.36 -32.87
C SER A 25 1.32 -10.70 -32.13
N ALA A 26 1.07 -10.04 -31.00
CA ALA A 26 -0.32 -9.78 -30.63
C ALA A 26 -0.85 -8.71 -31.60
N CYS A 27 -1.42 -9.13 -32.72
CA CYS A 27 -2.20 -8.23 -33.56
C CYS A 27 -3.38 -7.76 -32.70
N VAL A 28 -3.35 -6.49 -32.28
CA VAL A 28 -4.51 -5.83 -31.70
C VAL A 28 -5.54 -5.69 -32.84
N SER A 29 -6.76 -6.16 -32.64
CA SER A 29 -7.80 -6.03 -33.68
C SER A 29 -7.99 -4.56 -34.08
N SER A 30 -8.25 -4.31 -35.36
CA SER A 30 -8.64 -2.98 -35.83
C SER A 30 -9.82 -2.46 -34.98
N ASN A 31 -9.75 -1.21 -34.52
CA ASN A 31 -10.74 -0.56 -33.64
C ASN A 31 -10.78 -1.02 -32.18
N THR A 32 -9.71 -1.62 -31.65
CA THR A 32 -9.64 -1.92 -30.20
C THR A 32 -9.08 -0.73 -29.44
N THR A 33 -9.82 -0.26 -28.43
CA THR A 33 -9.30 0.73 -27.48
C THR A 33 -8.51 0.02 -26.39
N PHE A 34 -7.29 0.46 -26.12
CA PHE A 34 -6.50 0.00 -25.00
C PHE A 34 -5.95 1.19 -24.22
N ASN A 35 -5.93 1.07 -22.90
CA ASN A 35 -5.31 2.07 -22.04
C ASN A 35 -3.81 1.79 -22.00
N VAL A 36 -3.00 2.78 -22.40
CA VAL A 36 -1.56 2.75 -22.17
C VAL A 36 -1.28 3.57 -20.92
N VAL A 37 -0.82 2.91 -19.85
CA VAL A 37 -0.43 3.59 -18.62
C VAL A 37 1.08 3.78 -18.64
N PHE A 38 1.53 5.03 -18.66
CA PHE A 38 2.93 5.38 -18.46
C PHE A 38 3.11 5.93 -17.05
N SER A 39 4.02 5.35 -16.27
CA SER A 39 4.46 5.94 -15.00
C SER A 39 5.82 6.61 -15.20
N ALA A 40 5.90 7.92 -15.00
CA ALA A 40 7.17 8.66 -15.01
C ALA A 40 7.46 9.20 -13.61
N THR A 41 8.61 8.87 -13.06
CA THR A 41 9.13 9.49 -11.83
C THR A 41 9.72 10.84 -12.20
N ASN A 42 9.11 11.93 -11.72
CA ASN A 42 9.48 13.29 -12.07
C ASN A 42 10.79 13.70 -11.38
N SER A 43 11.93 13.39 -11.99
CA SER A 43 13.24 13.87 -11.54
C SER A 43 13.88 14.90 -12.48
N SER A 44 13.19 15.32 -13.55
CA SER A 44 13.80 16.18 -14.58
C SER A 44 12.89 17.35 -14.94
N ARG A 45 13.47 18.55 -15.02
CA ARG A 45 12.81 19.81 -15.37
C ARG A 45 12.47 19.91 -16.87
N TYR A 46 12.44 18.77 -17.57
CA TYR A 46 12.31 18.69 -19.02
C TYR A 46 10.96 18.10 -19.39
N LEU A 47 10.35 18.66 -20.44
CA LEU A 47 9.15 18.12 -21.06
C LEU A 47 9.46 16.72 -21.60
N GLY A 48 8.72 15.72 -21.12
CA GLY A 48 8.71 14.39 -21.74
C GLY A 48 7.74 14.38 -22.92
N ASN A 49 8.22 14.00 -24.11
CA ASN A 49 7.35 13.78 -25.26
C ASN A 49 7.02 12.28 -25.34
N ILE A 50 5.73 11.94 -25.40
CA ILE A 50 5.30 10.60 -25.78
C ILE A 50 5.27 10.56 -27.31
N VAL A 51 6.20 9.82 -27.91
CA VAL A 51 6.22 9.58 -29.35
C VAL A 51 5.69 8.18 -29.61
N VAL A 52 4.45 8.09 -30.06
CA VAL A 52 3.93 6.85 -30.67
C VAL A 52 4.34 6.90 -32.15
N SER A 53 5.43 6.20 -32.49
CA SER A 53 5.86 6.07 -33.88
C SER A 53 5.18 4.85 -34.51
N GLU A 54 4.30 5.08 -35.47
CA GLU A 54 3.73 4.01 -36.30
C GLU A 54 4.02 4.22 -37.78
N VAL A 55 4.41 3.12 -38.44
CA VAL A 55 4.12 2.86 -39.84
C VAL A 55 3.44 1.49 -39.90
N PRO A 56 2.20 1.32 -40.42
CA PRO A 56 1.21 2.29 -40.87
C PRO A 56 -0.07 2.37 -40.01
N GLN A 57 -0.34 3.59 -39.54
CA GLN A 57 -1.61 4.27 -39.24
C GLN A 57 -2.84 3.44 -38.83
N THR A 58 -3.16 3.42 -37.53
CA THR A 58 -4.38 4.07 -36.98
C THR A 58 -4.39 3.98 -35.45
N LEU A 59 -3.69 4.87 -34.78
CA LEU A 59 -3.97 5.21 -33.38
C LEU A 59 -4.30 6.71 -33.30
N SER A 60 -5.56 7.03 -33.03
CA SER A 60 -5.94 8.35 -32.56
C SER A 60 -5.80 8.37 -31.05
N VAL A 61 -4.97 9.27 -30.52
CA VAL A 61 -4.96 9.54 -29.08
C VAL A 61 -6.28 10.28 -28.77
N ILE A 62 -7.25 9.55 -28.22
CA ILE A 62 -8.60 10.07 -27.91
C ILE A 62 -8.57 10.98 -26.67
N GLY A 63 -7.50 10.93 -25.88
CA GLY A 63 -7.22 11.85 -24.80
C GLY A 63 -5.98 11.44 -24.02
N VAL A 64 -5.26 12.42 -23.49
CA VAL A 64 -4.32 12.20 -22.39
C VAL A 64 -5.06 12.60 -21.12
N SER A 65 -5.43 11.61 -20.30
CA SER A 65 -5.84 11.88 -18.93
C SER A 65 -4.57 11.91 -18.11
N GLU A 66 -4.20 13.09 -17.60
CA GLU A 66 -3.37 13.10 -16.40
C GLU A 66 -4.22 12.42 -15.32
N GLN A 67 -3.78 11.25 -14.85
CA GLN A 67 -4.13 10.87 -13.50
C GLN A 67 -3.44 11.92 -12.64
N LEU A 68 -4.18 12.97 -12.27
CA LEU A 68 -3.72 13.92 -11.27
C LEU A 68 -3.17 13.05 -10.15
N ASN A 69 -1.87 13.21 -9.86
CA ASN A 69 -1.36 12.76 -8.57
C ASN A 69 -2.42 13.22 -7.56
N PRO A 70 -2.92 12.32 -6.69
CA PRO A 70 -3.80 12.77 -5.61
C PRO A 70 -3.12 14.00 -5.03
N PRO A 71 -3.85 15.13 -4.89
CA PRO A 71 -3.24 16.37 -4.45
C PRO A 71 -2.37 16.03 -3.26
N LEU A 72 -1.07 16.39 -3.32
CA LEU A 72 -0.16 16.30 -2.17
C LEU A 72 -0.99 16.67 -0.97
N ALA A 73 -1.24 15.73 -0.05
CA ALA A 73 -2.27 15.87 0.96
C ALA A 73 -2.23 17.30 1.50
N THR A 74 -3.17 18.14 1.06
CA THR A 74 -3.20 19.55 1.43
C THR A 74 -3.70 19.71 2.86
N GLY A 75 -3.89 18.59 3.56
CA GLY A 75 -3.99 18.54 5.00
C GLY A 75 -2.68 19.03 5.60
N SER A 76 -2.74 20.18 6.25
CA SER A 76 -1.70 20.72 7.13
C SER A 76 -1.31 19.79 8.31
N GLY A 77 -1.76 18.54 8.34
CA GLY A 77 -1.44 17.54 9.36
C GLY A 77 -0.46 16.52 8.81
N GLY A 78 0.67 16.30 9.51
CA GLY A 78 1.54 15.16 9.22
C GLY A 78 0.81 13.82 9.44
N LEU A 79 1.52 12.71 9.24
CA LEU A 79 1.00 11.36 9.46
C LEU A 79 0.16 11.28 10.75
N ALA A 80 -1.05 10.76 10.65
CA ALA A 80 -1.95 10.62 11.79
C ALA A 80 -2.88 9.41 11.62
N VAL A 81 -3.26 8.82 12.75
CA VAL A 81 -4.37 7.84 12.79
C VAL A 81 -5.67 8.61 12.57
N ASP A 82 -6.50 8.12 11.64
CA ASP A 82 -7.79 8.69 11.30
C ASP A 82 -8.88 7.63 11.37
N GLY A 83 -9.50 7.54 12.56
CA GLY A 83 -10.49 6.50 12.85
C GLY A 83 -9.86 5.14 13.13
N SER A 84 -10.54 4.37 13.97
CA SER A 84 -10.16 2.99 14.25
C SER A 84 -11.34 2.18 14.78
N VAL A 85 -11.31 0.87 14.56
CA VAL A 85 -12.34 -0.07 14.99
C VAL A 85 -11.74 -1.48 15.19
N SER A 86 -12.43 -2.33 15.94
CA SER A 86 -12.17 -3.77 15.95
C SER A 86 -13.48 -4.55 15.99
N ALA A 87 -13.42 -5.80 15.57
CA ALA A 87 -14.47 -6.77 15.81
C ALA A 87 -13.87 -8.14 16.12
N TRP A 88 -14.65 -8.92 16.87
CA TRP A 88 -14.35 -10.29 17.23
C TRP A 88 -15.60 -11.14 17.10
N CYS A 89 -15.42 -12.37 16.63
CA CYS A 89 -16.49 -13.34 16.58
C CYS A 89 -16.10 -14.63 17.29
N GLY A 90 -17.12 -15.27 17.86
CA GLY A 90 -16.98 -16.64 18.33
C GLY A 90 -16.97 -17.63 17.16
N HIS A 91 -16.63 -18.87 17.49
CA HIS A 91 -16.52 -20.03 16.60
C HIS A 91 -17.78 -20.43 15.79
N SER A 92 -18.84 -19.64 15.79
CA SER A 92 -20.10 -19.94 15.09
C SER A 92 -20.23 -19.25 13.73
N THR A 93 -19.23 -18.45 13.36
CA THR A 93 -19.16 -17.72 12.09
C THR A 93 -17.73 -17.77 11.57
N ASN A 94 -17.56 -17.51 10.28
CA ASN A 94 -16.26 -17.35 9.61
C ASN A 94 -16.03 -15.92 9.16
N SER A 95 -16.86 -14.98 9.63
CA SER A 95 -16.83 -13.59 9.18
C SER A 95 -17.17 -12.66 10.34
N CYS A 96 -16.40 -11.58 10.46
CA CYS A 96 -16.59 -10.51 11.42
C CYS A 96 -16.67 -9.17 10.72
N ALA A 97 -17.56 -8.29 11.21
CA ALA A 97 -17.76 -6.98 10.60
C ALA A 97 -17.82 -5.87 11.65
N ALA A 98 -17.27 -4.71 11.30
CA ALA A 98 -17.32 -3.49 12.10
C ALA A 98 -17.29 -2.25 11.20
N SER A 99 -17.92 -1.16 11.64
CA SER A 99 -17.96 0.09 10.86
C SER A 99 -16.80 1.01 11.21
N LEU A 100 -15.99 1.37 10.21
CA LEU A 100 -14.94 2.37 10.29
C LEU A 100 -15.45 3.72 9.78
N THR A 101 -15.06 4.80 10.46
CA THR A 101 -15.29 6.17 10.00
C THR A 101 -13.96 6.91 10.06
N THR A 102 -13.61 7.59 8.97
CA THR A 102 -12.44 8.47 8.88
C THR A 102 -12.90 9.89 8.55
N SER A 103 -12.04 10.88 8.79
CA SER A 103 -12.33 12.29 8.61
C SER A 103 -11.60 12.92 7.42
N SER A 104 -10.51 12.29 6.98
CA SER A 104 -9.63 12.73 5.91
C SER A 104 -9.89 11.94 4.64
N ALA A 105 -9.63 12.58 3.50
CA ALA A 105 -9.51 11.87 2.23
C ALA A 105 -8.09 11.37 2.04
N TYR A 106 -7.91 10.40 1.15
CA TYR A 106 -6.62 9.80 0.80
C TYR A 106 -5.96 9.05 1.96
N ASP A 107 -6.78 8.36 2.76
CA ASP A 107 -6.29 7.49 3.81
C ASP A 107 -5.80 6.16 3.24
N ILE A 108 -4.80 5.59 3.90
CA ILE A 108 -4.48 4.18 3.79
C ILE A 108 -5.16 3.46 4.94
N ILE A 109 -6.06 2.55 4.61
CA ILE A 109 -6.75 1.75 5.61
C ILE A 109 -5.91 0.51 5.85
N ILE A 110 -5.51 0.28 7.09
CA ILE A 110 -4.78 -0.90 7.54
C ILE A 110 -5.74 -1.80 8.29
N VAL A 111 -5.67 -3.10 8.02
CA VAL A 111 -6.43 -4.13 8.72
C VAL A 111 -5.49 -5.25 9.13
N TYR A 112 -5.48 -5.57 10.41
CA TYR A 112 -4.88 -6.79 10.93
C TYR A 112 -5.98 -7.80 11.18
N THR A 113 -6.02 -8.87 10.38
CA THR A 113 -6.95 -9.98 10.54
C THR A 113 -6.32 -11.05 11.43
N MET A 114 -7.14 -11.70 12.25
CA MET A 114 -6.66 -12.71 13.18
C MET A 114 -7.58 -13.92 13.21
N GLU A 115 -7.00 -15.07 13.49
CA GLU A 115 -7.70 -16.27 13.91
C GLU A 115 -6.96 -16.88 15.10
N ALA A 116 -7.71 -17.50 16.01
CA ALA A 116 -7.16 -18.06 17.23
C ALA A 116 -7.72 -19.43 17.55
N LEU A 117 -6.88 -20.22 18.22
CA LEU A 117 -7.22 -21.55 18.73
C LEU A 117 -7.44 -22.62 17.64
N ASP A 118 -7.02 -22.39 16.39
CA ASP A 118 -7.06 -23.40 15.32
C ASP A 118 -6.48 -24.73 15.82
N LEU A 119 -7.09 -25.82 15.35
CA LEU A 119 -6.75 -27.18 15.71
C LEU A 119 -5.80 -27.86 14.72
N GLN A 120 -5.51 -27.32 13.52
CA GLN A 120 -4.33 -27.70 12.70
C GLN A 120 -4.27 -27.13 11.25
N SER A 121 -5.20 -26.26 10.82
CA SER A 121 -5.24 -25.73 9.45
C SER A 121 -4.62 -24.34 9.35
N SER A 122 -4.22 -23.91 8.15
CA SER A 122 -3.94 -22.48 7.90
C SER A 122 -5.21 -21.87 7.30
N CYS A 123 -5.70 -20.81 7.94
CA CYS A 123 -6.80 -20.02 7.41
C CYS A 123 -6.35 -19.22 6.19
N THR A 124 -7.23 -19.12 5.20
CA THR A 124 -7.13 -18.08 4.18
C THR A 124 -7.98 -16.90 4.62
N PHE A 125 -7.33 -15.78 4.93
CA PHE A 125 -8.00 -14.52 5.25
C PHE A 125 -8.42 -13.76 4.00
N SER A 126 -9.50 -13.01 4.14
CA SER A 126 -9.97 -12.03 3.16
C SER A 126 -10.58 -10.83 3.87
N VAL A 127 -10.47 -9.66 3.25
CA VAL A 127 -11.08 -8.43 3.72
C VAL A 127 -11.93 -7.86 2.58
N SER A 128 -13.11 -7.38 2.93
CA SER A 128 -14.04 -6.68 2.05
C SER A 128 -14.72 -5.55 2.81
N ASP A 129 -15.35 -4.63 2.09
CA ASP A 129 -16.06 -3.50 2.68
C ASP A 129 -17.23 -3.06 1.79
N ILE A 130 -18.03 -2.10 2.26
CA ILE A 130 -19.21 -1.58 1.55
C ILE A 130 -18.84 -0.40 0.65
N ALA A 131 -17.80 0.37 0.99
CA ALA A 131 -17.26 1.46 0.17
C ALA A 131 -16.61 0.98 -1.15
N GLY A 132 -16.39 -0.33 -1.29
CA GLY A 132 -15.84 -0.96 -2.50
C GLY A 132 -14.33 -0.78 -2.63
N LEU A 133 -13.61 -0.70 -1.51
CA LEU A 133 -12.16 -0.58 -1.55
C LEU A 133 -11.51 -1.88 -2.07
N SER A 134 -10.33 -1.73 -2.68
CA SER A 134 -9.54 -2.87 -3.15
C SER A 134 -8.49 -3.23 -2.11
N TRP A 135 -8.65 -4.41 -1.50
CA TRP A 135 -7.77 -4.91 -0.45
C TRP A 135 -6.58 -5.69 -1.00
N THR A 136 -5.42 -5.47 -0.40
CA THR A 136 -4.18 -6.17 -0.72
C THR A 136 -3.60 -6.77 0.56
N ALA A 137 -3.31 -8.07 0.57
CA ALA A 137 -2.53 -8.69 1.63
C ALA A 137 -1.11 -8.12 1.61
N ARG A 138 -0.68 -7.57 2.75
CA ARG A 138 0.63 -6.94 2.94
C ARG A 138 1.68 -7.95 3.43
N THR A 139 1.26 -8.88 4.29
CA THR A 139 2.10 -9.97 4.80
C THR A 139 1.58 -11.33 4.34
N ALA A 140 2.43 -12.35 4.47
CA ALA A 140 1.94 -13.71 4.65
C ALA A 140 1.30 -13.87 6.05
N VAL A 141 0.62 -14.99 6.29
CA VAL A 141 0.11 -15.33 7.62
C VAL A 141 1.28 -15.56 8.58
N VAL A 142 1.25 -14.89 9.73
CA VAL A 142 2.17 -15.08 10.84
C VAL A 142 1.55 -16.04 11.83
N PHE A 143 2.30 -17.08 12.20
CA PHE A 143 1.83 -18.12 13.10
C PHE A 143 2.43 -17.95 14.49
N GLY A 144 1.57 -17.93 15.50
CA GLY A 144 1.90 -18.00 16.91
C GLY A 144 1.36 -19.27 17.56
N ASN A 145 1.63 -19.44 18.86
CA ASN A 145 1.03 -20.50 19.68
C ASN A 145 1.15 -21.92 19.08
N ASN A 146 2.34 -22.25 18.56
CA ASN A 146 2.62 -23.51 17.84
C ASN A 146 1.72 -23.74 16.62
N GLY A 147 1.37 -22.67 15.89
CA GLY A 147 0.56 -22.73 14.68
C GLY A 147 -0.95 -22.66 14.92
N ARG A 148 -1.37 -22.27 16.13
CA ARG A 148 -2.79 -22.18 16.52
C ARG A 148 -3.36 -20.78 16.48
N ASP A 149 -2.49 -19.78 16.45
CA ASP A 149 -2.89 -18.39 16.33
C ASP A 149 -2.29 -17.85 15.03
N GLN A 150 -3.07 -17.05 14.31
CA GLN A 150 -2.77 -16.57 12.97
C GLN A 150 -3.03 -15.07 12.90
N LEU A 151 -2.09 -14.31 12.35
CA LEU A 151 -2.19 -12.86 12.16
C LEU A 151 -1.76 -12.50 10.73
N GLN A 152 -2.49 -11.61 10.08
CA GLN A 152 -2.13 -11.12 8.75
C GLN A 152 -2.49 -9.64 8.57
N GLU A 153 -1.61 -8.89 7.91
CA GLU A 153 -1.84 -7.49 7.56
C GLU A 153 -2.41 -7.37 6.15
N PHE A 154 -3.42 -6.52 6.00
CA PHE A 154 -4.02 -6.08 4.75
C PHE A 154 -4.04 -4.56 4.71
N TYR A 155 -4.07 -4.01 3.50
CA TYR A 155 -4.32 -2.58 3.31
C TYR A 155 -5.21 -2.31 2.10
N ALA A 156 -5.87 -1.16 2.14
CA ALA A 156 -6.58 -0.58 1.01
C ALA A 156 -6.38 0.93 0.95
N LYS A 157 -6.66 1.51 -0.22
CA LYS A 157 -6.52 2.94 -0.48
C LYS A 157 -7.91 3.58 -0.55
N SER A 158 -8.19 4.54 0.33
CA SER A 158 -9.45 5.28 0.30
C SER A 158 -9.25 6.71 -0.22
N SER A 159 -9.77 7.02 -1.41
CA SER A 159 -9.67 8.37 -1.98
C SER A 159 -10.61 9.39 -1.32
N SER A 160 -11.51 8.93 -0.46
CA SER A 160 -12.52 9.75 0.22
C SER A 160 -12.54 9.40 1.71
N ALA A 161 -13.02 10.33 2.55
CA ALA A 161 -13.31 10.01 3.93
C ALA A 161 -14.39 8.92 4.01
N LEU A 162 -14.18 7.92 4.87
CA LEU A 162 -15.14 6.83 5.07
C LEU A 162 -16.20 7.26 6.10
N SER A 163 -17.47 6.97 5.81
CA SER A 163 -18.57 7.27 6.71
C SER A 163 -19.31 5.98 7.07
N SER A 164 -19.01 5.44 8.26
CA SER A 164 -19.54 4.16 8.72
C SER A 164 -19.40 3.03 7.67
N ASP A 165 -18.24 2.95 7.02
CA ASP A 165 -17.93 1.88 6.09
C ASP A 165 -17.74 0.56 6.84
N THR A 166 -18.54 -0.45 6.50
CA THR A 166 -18.50 -1.74 7.19
C THR A 166 -17.41 -2.61 6.58
N ILE A 167 -16.28 -2.69 7.28
CA ILE A 167 -15.20 -3.62 6.96
C ILE A 167 -15.61 -5.01 7.48
N THR A 168 -15.48 -6.00 6.61
CA THR A 168 -15.74 -7.41 6.89
C THR A 168 -14.47 -8.23 6.65
N GLU A 169 -13.96 -8.84 7.72
CA GLU A 169 -12.95 -9.89 7.66
C GLU A 169 -13.64 -11.24 7.49
N SER A 170 -13.00 -12.17 6.78
CA SER A 170 -13.48 -13.55 6.66
C SER A 170 -12.36 -14.56 6.51
N ILE A 171 -12.54 -15.71 7.15
CA ILE A 171 -11.67 -16.88 7.07
C ILE A 171 -12.29 -18.01 6.23
N SER A 172 -11.42 -18.83 5.64
CA SER A 172 -11.81 -20.07 4.98
C SER A 172 -10.69 -21.12 5.07
N GLY A 173 -11.02 -22.39 4.85
CA GLY A 173 -10.04 -23.49 4.85
C GLY A 173 -9.63 -24.00 6.24
N CYS A 174 -10.14 -23.39 7.31
CA CYS A 174 -9.80 -23.75 8.69
C CYS A 174 -11.00 -24.01 9.61
N ALA A 175 -12.23 -23.83 9.14
CA ALA A 175 -13.44 -24.02 9.96
C ALA A 175 -13.62 -25.47 10.42
N SER A 176 -13.75 -25.67 11.74
CA SER A 176 -14.08 -26.94 12.36
C SER A 176 -15.45 -27.44 11.93
N THR A 177 -15.51 -28.71 11.53
CA THR A 177 -16.78 -29.41 11.22
C THR A 177 -17.70 -29.53 12.44
N GLN A 178 -17.17 -29.37 13.66
CA GLN A 178 -17.94 -29.49 14.90
C GLN A 178 -18.69 -28.19 15.24
N TYR A 179 -18.10 -27.04 14.92
CA TYR A 179 -18.55 -25.74 15.42
C TYR A 179 -19.06 -24.80 14.33
N GLY A 180 -18.75 -25.07 13.06
CA GLY A 180 -19.21 -24.30 11.91
C GLY A 180 -18.39 -23.03 11.61
N GLY A 181 -17.41 -22.70 12.45
CA GLY A 181 -16.44 -21.62 12.25
C GLY A 181 -15.27 -21.67 13.25
N GLU A 182 -14.42 -20.65 13.24
CA GLU A 182 -13.30 -20.47 14.18
C GLU A 182 -13.39 -19.12 14.90
N TYR A 183 -12.50 -18.89 15.86
CA TYR A 183 -12.41 -17.63 16.57
C TYR A 183 -11.62 -16.62 15.75
N ASN A 184 -12.33 -15.81 14.97
CA ASN A 184 -11.73 -14.80 14.09
C ASN A 184 -12.07 -13.37 14.51
N GLY A 185 -11.30 -12.42 14.00
CA GLY A 185 -11.56 -11.01 14.19
C GLY A 185 -10.59 -10.13 13.42
N PHE A 186 -10.67 -8.83 13.69
CA PHE A 186 -9.74 -7.87 13.11
C PHE A 186 -9.61 -6.58 13.93
N MET A 187 -8.52 -5.87 13.69
CA MET A 187 -8.33 -4.47 14.07
C MET A 187 -8.12 -3.66 12.79
N ALA A 188 -8.83 -2.55 12.64
CA ALA A 188 -8.74 -1.68 11.47
C ALA A 188 -8.56 -0.22 11.88
N PHE A 189 -7.80 0.53 11.08
CA PHE A 189 -7.64 1.97 11.26
C PHE A 189 -7.26 2.66 9.95
N GLY A 190 -7.64 3.92 9.82
CA GLY A 190 -7.15 4.78 8.74
C GLY A 190 -5.85 5.46 9.14
N VAL A 191 -4.98 5.68 8.15
CA VAL A 191 -3.81 6.55 8.29
C VAL A 191 -3.86 7.65 7.25
N SER A 192 -4.00 8.88 7.73
CA SER A 192 -3.99 10.08 6.90
C SER A 192 -2.58 10.63 6.75
N GLY A 193 -2.40 11.42 5.68
CA GLY A 193 -1.15 12.15 5.46
C GLY A 193 0.05 11.27 5.09
N THR A 194 -0.15 10.02 4.66
CA THR A 194 0.88 9.13 4.09
C THR A 194 0.94 9.25 2.57
N SER A 195 1.99 8.72 1.95
CA SER A 195 2.11 8.64 0.49
C SER A 195 1.03 7.73 -0.11
N PHE A 196 -0.05 8.28 -0.64
CA PHE A 196 -1.18 7.48 -1.15
C PHE A 196 -0.79 6.47 -2.24
N ASN A 197 0.16 6.84 -3.11
CA ASN A 197 0.59 5.98 -4.22
C ASN A 197 1.59 4.91 -3.79
N SER A 198 2.48 5.26 -2.87
CA SER A 198 3.53 4.37 -2.37
C SER A 198 3.57 4.46 -0.84
N PRO A 199 2.62 3.83 -0.14
CA PRO A 199 2.34 4.17 1.26
C PRO A 199 3.34 3.63 2.26
N PHE A 200 4.04 2.55 1.93
CA PHE A 200 4.96 1.91 2.85
C PHE A 200 6.40 2.30 2.58
N ASP A 201 7.22 2.37 3.62
CA ASP A 201 8.67 2.56 3.49
C ASP A 201 9.29 1.40 2.68
N PRO A 202 10.22 1.68 1.75
CA PRO A 202 10.78 0.66 0.86
C PRO A 202 11.89 -0.21 1.50
N ASN A 203 12.16 -0.07 2.79
CA ASN A 203 13.17 -0.89 3.46
C ASN A 203 12.80 -2.37 3.36
N ILE A 204 13.75 -3.21 2.93
CA ILE A 204 13.54 -4.64 2.71
C ILE A 204 13.21 -5.43 3.98
N SER A 205 13.43 -4.86 5.16
CA SER A 205 13.06 -5.48 6.44
C SER A 205 11.57 -5.35 6.77
N LEU A 206 10.80 -4.64 5.93
CA LEU A 206 9.39 -4.32 6.12
C LEU A 206 8.48 -5.01 5.09
N PRO A 207 7.29 -5.49 5.48
CA PRO A 207 6.86 -5.68 6.87
C PRO A 207 7.72 -6.74 7.58
N GLY A 208 8.05 -6.49 8.84
CA GLY A 208 8.78 -7.40 9.70
C GLY A 208 7.83 -8.25 10.54
N THR A 209 8.07 -9.55 10.62
CA THR A 209 7.25 -10.47 11.43
C THR A 209 8.09 -11.25 12.43
N ALA A 210 7.49 -11.63 13.55
CA ALA A 210 8.08 -12.50 14.56
C ALA A 210 7.01 -13.26 15.35
N SER A 211 7.40 -14.37 15.96
CA SER A 211 6.63 -15.06 16.98
C SER A 211 7.55 -15.67 18.03
N GLY A 212 7.00 -15.98 19.20
CA GLY A 212 7.80 -16.48 20.32
C GLY A 212 6.98 -16.92 21.52
N ASN A 213 7.69 -17.19 22.62
CA ASN A 213 7.10 -17.48 23.92
C ASN A 213 7.83 -16.70 25.01
N SER A 214 7.25 -15.57 25.41
CA SER A 214 7.77 -14.67 26.42
C SER A 214 6.65 -13.72 26.86
N ASN A 215 6.98 -12.71 27.65
CA ASN A 215 6.08 -11.61 28.01
C ASN A 215 6.32 -10.33 27.19
N THR A 216 7.11 -10.43 26.12
CA THR A 216 7.60 -9.28 25.36
C THR A 216 7.66 -9.66 23.88
N PRO A 217 6.54 -9.54 23.15
CA PRO A 217 6.53 -9.55 21.69
C PRO A 217 7.46 -8.45 21.21
N THR A 218 8.40 -8.78 20.34
CA THR A 218 9.28 -7.77 19.76
C THR A 218 9.71 -8.12 18.35
N LYS A 219 9.62 -7.13 17.46
CA LYS A 219 10.29 -7.13 16.16
C LYS A 219 11.12 -5.86 15.97
N SER A 220 12.39 -6.05 15.62
CA SER A 220 13.22 -4.93 15.16
C SER A 220 12.94 -4.61 13.70
N VAL A 221 12.75 -3.33 13.41
CA VAL A 221 12.54 -2.79 12.06
C VAL A 221 13.54 -1.67 11.74
N SER A 222 13.79 -1.46 10.46
CA SER A 222 14.54 -0.31 9.96
C SER A 222 13.74 0.37 8.84
N THR A 223 13.85 1.69 8.74
CA THR A 223 13.25 2.45 7.64
C THR A 223 14.33 3.05 6.75
N THR A 224 13.97 3.37 5.51
CA THR A 224 14.84 4.08 4.56
C THR A 224 14.60 5.58 4.66
N ASN A 225 13.35 5.98 4.87
CA ASN A 225 12.91 7.35 4.90
C ASN A 225 12.81 7.90 6.32
N ALA A 226 12.78 9.24 6.40
CA ALA A 226 12.49 9.97 7.63
C ALA A 226 11.00 10.33 7.68
N ASN A 227 10.51 10.66 8.88
CA ASN A 227 9.13 11.06 9.11
C ASN A 227 8.11 9.94 8.90
N ASP A 228 8.53 8.68 8.97
CA ASP A 228 7.65 7.53 8.84
C ASP A 228 6.80 7.32 10.10
N MET A 229 5.66 6.68 9.93
CA MET A 229 4.85 6.12 11.00
C MET A 229 5.16 4.62 11.08
N ILE A 230 5.89 4.23 12.11
CA ILE A 230 6.08 2.83 12.47
C ILE A 230 4.78 2.34 13.09
N ILE A 231 4.24 1.22 12.60
CA ILE A 231 3.05 0.58 13.13
C ILE A 231 3.41 -0.84 13.59
N GLY A 232 2.71 -1.29 14.63
CA GLY A 232 2.84 -2.66 15.13
C GLY A 232 1.48 -3.25 15.46
N ALA A 233 1.35 -4.55 15.27
CA ALA A 233 0.25 -5.37 15.75
C ALA A 233 0.81 -6.61 16.42
N ALA A 234 0.31 -6.94 17.60
CA ALA A 234 0.70 -8.16 18.28
C ALA A 234 -0.51 -8.86 18.91
N ARG A 235 -0.36 -10.16 19.12
CA ARG A 235 -1.25 -11.00 19.92
C ARG A 235 -0.49 -11.53 21.13
N LEU A 236 -0.96 -11.23 22.34
CA LEU A 236 -0.50 -11.78 23.60
C LEU A 236 -1.45 -11.39 24.73
N GLY A 237 -1.65 -12.28 25.71
CA GLY A 237 -2.48 -11.98 26.87
C GLY A 237 -2.03 -10.71 27.62
N GLY A 238 -2.94 -9.73 27.79
CA GLY A 238 -2.67 -8.53 28.59
C GLY A 238 -1.73 -7.51 27.94
N LEU A 239 -1.75 -7.39 26.62
CA LEU A 239 -0.90 -6.47 25.87
C LEU A 239 -1.03 -5.01 26.34
N THR A 240 0.13 -4.35 26.41
CA THR A 240 0.28 -2.91 26.56
C THR A 240 1.27 -2.39 25.53
N SER A 241 1.05 -1.16 25.07
CA SER A 241 1.91 -0.52 24.09
C SER A 241 3.36 -0.35 24.56
N GLY A 242 4.27 -0.38 23.60
CA GLY A 242 5.68 -0.16 23.78
C GLY A 242 6.04 1.26 24.21
N SER A 243 7.25 1.41 24.74
CA SER A 243 7.75 2.73 25.16
C SER A 243 7.87 3.69 23.98
N GLY A 244 7.16 4.83 24.08
CA GLY A 244 7.15 5.85 23.03
C GLY A 244 6.25 5.49 21.83
N PHE A 245 5.47 4.42 21.92
CA PHE A 245 4.39 4.12 21.00
C PHE A 245 3.05 4.53 21.61
N THR A 246 2.11 4.91 20.73
CA THR A 246 0.73 5.24 21.09
C THR A 246 -0.17 4.10 20.62
N ARG A 247 -1.03 3.62 21.50
CA ARG A 247 -2.05 2.62 21.16
C ARG A 247 -3.05 3.15 20.14
N ILE A 248 -3.36 2.37 19.13
CA ILE A 248 -4.44 2.63 18.16
C ILE A 248 -5.70 1.90 18.61
N VAL A 249 -5.70 0.57 18.51
CA VAL A 249 -6.83 -0.30 18.86
C VAL A 249 -6.38 -1.34 19.86
N TYR A 250 -7.27 -1.65 20.79
CA TYR A 250 -7.19 -2.85 21.61
C TYR A 250 -8.50 -3.62 21.43
N ALA A 251 -8.42 -4.83 20.89
CA ALA A 251 -9.59 -5.67 20.69
C ALA A 251 -9.87 -6.44 21.99
N ASP A 252 -10.69 -5.85 22.87
CA ASP A 252 -11.10 -6.44 24.13
C ASP A 252 -11.63 -7.87 23.92
N GLY A 253 -11.04 -8.85 24.60
CA GLY A 253 -11.43 -10.28 24.54
C GLY A 253 -10.57 -11.17 23.63
N THR A 254 -9.66 -10.58 22.85
CA THR A 254 -8.89 -11.30 21.81
C THR A 254 -7.40 -11.36 22.10
N ASN A 255 -6.92 -10.52 23.02
CA ASN A 255 -5.51 -10.35 23.35
C ASN A 255 -4.70 -9.71 22.22
N ASP A 256 -5.32 -8.87 21.39
CA ASP A 256 -4.68 -8.19 20.27
C ASP A 256 -4.61 -6.66 20.49
N LEU A 257 -3.47 -6.08 20.10
CA LEU A 257 -3.22 -4.65 20.22
C LEU A 257 -2.50 -4.13 18.98
N THR A 258 -2.89 -2.95 18.50
CA THR A 258 -2.13 -2.17 17.52
C THR A 258 -1.60 -0.87 18.11
N GLU A 259 -0.41 -0.46 17.66
CA GLU A 259 0.24 0.76 18.11
C GLU A 259 0.98 1.46 16.97
N TYR A 260 1.34 2.73 17.19
CA TYR A 260 2.17 3.49 16.25
C TYR A 260 3.16 4.42 16.93
N LYS A 261 4.19 4.78 16.19
CA LYS A 261 5.16 5.82 16.54
C LYS A 261 5.61 6.56 15.28
N ILE A 262 5.52 7.88 15.30
CA ILE A 262 6.07 8.72 14.24
C ILE A 262 7.53 9.05 14.57
N VAL A 263 8.43 8.78 13.65
CA VAL A 263 9.88 8.98 13.81
C VAL A 263 10.35 10.15 12.96
N SER A 264 11.19 11.04 13.47
CA SER A 264 11.64 12.22 12.72
C SER A 264 12.82 11.97 11.76
N SER A 265 13.40 10.76 11.79
CA SER A 265 14.54 10.35 10.98
C SER A 265 14.42 8.86 10.68
N ALA A 266 15.12 8.41 9.64
CA ALA A 266 15.22 6.98 9.34
C ALA A 266 15.76 6.23 10.56
N VAL A 267 15.12 5.12 10.90
CA VAL A 267 15.50 4.31 12.06
C VAL A 267 16.24 3.06 11.64
N THR A 268 17.14 2.58 12.48
CA THR A 268 17.87 1.34 12.28
C THR A 268 17.70 0.47 13.51
N ASN A 269 17.23 -0.77 13.31
CA ASN A 269 16.97 -1.74 14.38
C ASN A 269 16.10 -1.20 15.53
N LEU A 270 15.11 -0.35 15.22
CA LEU A 270 14.15 0.10 16.21
C LEU A 270 13.31 -1.10 16.64
N ALA A 271 13.30 -1.41 17.94
CA ALA A 271 12.41 -2.41 18.49
C ALA A 271 10.97 -1.86 18.55
N VAL A 272 10.08 -2.46 17.77
CA VAL A 272 8.64 -2.45 18.04
C VAL A 272 8.44 -3.54 19.08
N ALA A 273 8.02 -3.16 20.28
CA ALA A 273 8.08 -4.04 21.44
C ALA A 273 6.89 -3.80 22.33
N PHE A 274 6.08 -4.83 22.51
CA PHE A 274 4.94 -4.81 23.40
C PHE A 274 5.31 -5.41 24.76
N SER A 275 4.45 -5.23 25.76
CA SER A 275 4.54 -5.95 27.02
C SER A 275 3.22 -6.64 27.34
N GLY A 276 3.27 -7.80 27.97
CA GLY A 276 2.08 -8.55 28.37
C GLY A 276 2.37 -9.61 29.41
N ASN A 277 1.48 -10.58 29.53
CA ASN A 277 1.70 -11.79 30.33
C ASN A 277 2.64 -12.75 29.60
N THR A 278 3.30 -13.65 30.32
CA THR A 278 4.09 -14.71 29.68
C THR A 278 3.17 -15.65 28.90
N GLY A 279 3.44 -15.81 27.61
CA GLY A 279 2.70 -16.71 26.74
C GLY A 279 3.28 -16.76 25.33
N TYR A 280 2.61 -17.51 24.46
CA TYR A 280 2.91 -17.45 23.04
C TYR A 280 2.40 -16.15 22.44
N TRP A 281 3.14 -15.63 21.47
CA TRP A 281 2.80 -14.41 20.78
C TRP A 281 3.26 -14.45 19.33
N GLU A 282 2.65 -13.57 18.55
CA GLU A 282 3.00 -13.23 17.19
C GLU A 282 2.86 -11.72 17.00
N GLU A 283 3.66 -11.19 16.09
CA GLU A 283 3.76 -9.76 15.85
C GLU A 283 4.05 -9.47 14.37
N ILE A 284 3.43 -8.40 13.87
CA ILE A 284 3.78 -7.72 12.63
C ILE A 284 4.18 -6.28 12.98
N ALA A 285 5.27 -5.82 12.39
CA ALA A 285 5.72 -4.44 12.45
C ALA A 285 5.95 -3.93 11.02
N ASP A 286 5.35 -2.82 10.64
CA ASP A 286 5.52 -2.17 9.33
C ASP A 286 5.79 -0.67 9.50
N ALA A 287 6.07 0.03 8.41
CA ALA A 287 6.18 1.48 8.41
C ALA A 287 5.48 2.10 7.20
N LEU A 288 4.65 3.10 7.48
CA LEU A 288 4.04 3.97 6.48
C LEU A 288 4.94 5.19 6.27
N GLN A 289 5.33 5.44 5.02
CA GLN A 289 6.17 6.57 4.70
C GLN A 289 5.37 7.86 4.64
N ALA A 290 5.97 8.95 5.12
CA ALA A 290 5.45 10.27 4.83
C ALA A 290 5.44 10.50 3.30
N PRO A 291 4.56 11.37 2.78
CA PRO A 291 4.63 11.83 1.42
C PRO A 291 5.99 12.48 1.23
N VAL A 292 6.76 12.02 0.24
CA VAL A 292 7.94 12.76 -0.19
C VAL A 292 7.44 14.14 -0.60
N PRO A 293 7.96 15.25 -0.04
CA PRO A 293 7.57 16.58 -0.46
C PRO A 293 7.85 16.72 -1.95
N GLY A 294 6.80 16.57 -2.77
CA GLY A 294 6.85 16.96 -4.15
C GLY A 294 7.04 18.46 -4.18
N ILE A 295 8.04 18.94 -4.91
CA ILE A 295 8.09 20.35 -5.27
C ILE A 295 6.78 20.65 -5.98
N LEU A 296 5.98 21.59 -5.45
CA LEU A 296 4.76 22.09 -6.07
C LEU A 296 5.06 22.39 -7.55
N SER A 297 4.63 21.53 -8.47
CA SER A 297 4.67 21.86 -9.88
C SER A 297 3.49 22.79 -10.13
N THR A 298 3.76 24.07 -10.35
CA THR A 298 2.82 24.95 -11.03
C THR A 298 2.58 24.39 -12.43
N SER A 299 1.48 23.66 -12.62
CA SER A 299 1.01 23.26 -13.94
C SER A 299 0.57 24.52 -14.68
N TYR A 300 1.38 25.00 -15.61
CA TYR A 300 0.91 25.94 -16.62
C TYR A 300 0.02 25.16 -17.58
N ASN A 301 -1.30 25.38 -17.50
CA ASN A 301 -2.22 24.94 -18.54
C ASN A 301 -1.89 25.69 -19.83
N TYR A 302 -1.14 25.06 -20.74
CA TYR A 302 -1.04 25.55 -22.11
C TYR A 302 -2.09 24.82 -22.95
N ALA A 303 -3.23 25.47 -23.16
CA ALA A 303 -4.19 25.07 -24.17
C ALA A 303 -3.59 25.43 -25.56
N GLY A 304 -2.75 24.55 -26.10
CA GLY A 304 -2.13 24.75 -27.40
C GLY A 304 -1.72 23.42 -27.99
N TYR A 305 -2.59 22.84 -28.81
CA TYR A 305 -2.21 21.73 -29.68
C TYR A 305 -1.32 22.28 -30.81
N GLU A 306 -0.11 21.74 -30.96
CA GLU A 306 0.61 21.78 -32.23
C GLU A 306 0.99 20.35 -32.62
N VAL A 307 0.41 19.88 -33.73
CA VAL A 307 0.76 18.60 -34.37
C VAL A 307 1.76 18.91 -35.48
N TYR A 308 3.01 18.48 -35.33
CA TYR A 308 3.97 18.47 -36.43
C TYR A 308 3.96 17.11 -37.12
N THR A 309 3.54 17.09 -38.39
CA THR A 309 3.76 15.94 -39.28
C THR A 309 5.16 16.07 -39.87
N ASN A 310 6.10 15.24 -39.40
CA ASN A 310 7.42 15.16 -40.05
C ASN A 310 7.30 14.38 -41.36
N GLY A 311 7.28 15.12 -42.46
CA GLY A 311 7.49 14.57 -43.79
C GLY A 311 8.96 14.20 -44.04
N ASN A 312 9.19 13.35 -45.03
CA ASN A 312 10.19 13.56 -46.07
C ASN A 312 10.10 12.44 -47.12
N GLN A 313 10.00 12.80 -48.40
CA GLN A 313 10.99 12.29 -49.35
C GLN A 313 11.15 13.24 -50.55
N THR A 314 12.42 13.52 -50.79
CA THR A 314 13.09 14.30 -51.83
C THR A 314 12.82 13.81 -53.25
N ALA A 315 12.76 14.73 -54.21
CA ALA A 315 13.15 14.44 -55.59
C ALA A 315 13.72 15.70 -56.25
N TRP A 316 15.05 15.77 -56.41
CA TRP A 316 15.71 16.35 -57.58
C TRP A 316 17.05 15.61 -57.78
N SER A 317 17.24 15.07 -58.98
CA SER A 317 18.52 14.63 -59.54
C SER A 317 18.79 15.54 -60.77
N PRO A 318 20.05 15.62 -61.23
CA PRO A 318 20.68 16.83 -61.77
C PRO A 318 19.99 17.50 -62.97
#